data_AF-A0A2R6LX97-F1
#
_entry.id   AF-A0A2R6LX97-F1
#
_cell.length_a   1.000
_cell.length_b   1.000
_cell.length_c   1.000
_cell.angle_alpha   90.00
_cell.angle_beta   90.00
_cell.angle_gamma   90.00
#
_symmetry.space_group_name_H-M   'P 1'
#
loop_
_entity.id
_entity.type
_entity.pdbx_description
1 polymer ?
#
loop_
_entity_poly.entity_id
_entity_poly.type
_entity_poly.pdbx_seq_one_letter_code
_entity_poly.pdbx_strand_id
1 'polypeptide(L)' 'MGRSEKVRFGLALALGVFVPGLLNYALTTLGYPALGTAVWVSGYLTAVLVIWYVWLRPLDLQGAAG' A
#
# COMPACT_ATOMS: atom_id res chain seq x y z
N MET A 1 -6.59 4.44 18.40
CA MET A 1 -5.44 4.91 17.59
C MET A 1 -5.10 6.37 17.94
N GLY A 2 -3.88 6.62 18.41
CA GLY A 2 -3.38 7.99 18.63
C GLY A 2 -3.24 8.75 17.30
N ARG A 3 -3.23 10.09 17.34
CA ARG A 3 -3.16 10.95 16.14
C ARG A 3 -1.95 10.64 15.24
N SER A 4 -0.79 10.36 15.84
CA SER A 4 0.42 9.97 15.11
C SER A 4 0.28 8.66 14.35
N GLU A 5 -0.50 7.71 14.87
CA GLU A 5 -0.69 6.40 14.26
C GLU A 5 -1.59 6.50 13.02
N LYS A 6 -2.62 7.34 13.08
CA LYS A 6 -3.49 7.65 11.93
C LYS A 6 -2.69 8.32 10.80
N VAL A 7 -1.76 9.21 11.15
CA VAL A 7 -0.88 9.85 10.16
C VAL A 7 0.06 8.83 9.53
N ARG A 8 0.67 7.93 10.32
CA ARG A 8 1.52 6.84 9.79
C ARG A 8 0.77 5.95 8.81
N PHE A 9 -0.45 5.53 9.18
CA PHE A 9 -1.30 4.72 8.32
C PHE A 9 -1.66 5.44 7.02
N GLY A 10 -2.09 6.71 7.12
CA GLY A 10 -2.41 7.54 5.96
C GLY A 10 -1.22 7.75 5.03
N LEU A 11 -0.03 7.97 5.59
CA LEU A 11 1.21 8.08 4.82
C LEU A 11 1.59 6.76 4.15
N ALA A 12 1.47 5.63 4.86
CA ALA A 12 1.76 4.32 4.30
C ALA A 12 0.83 4.00 3.10
N LEU A 13 -0.46 4.31 3.23
CA LEU A 13 -1.42 4.21 2.13
C LEU A 13 -1.05 5.12 0.95
N ALA A 14 -0.81 6.40 1.23
CA ALA A 14 -0.50 7.38 0.19
C ALA A 14 0.76 6.96 -0.57
N LEU A 15 1.86 6.68 0.14
CA LEU A 15 3.14 6.29 -0.47
C LEU A 15 3.06 4.95 -1.19
N GLY A 16 2.39 3.96 -0.60
CA GLY A 16 2.23 2.63 -1.17
C GLY A 16 1.48 2.61 -2.50
N VAL A 17 0.66 3.63 -2.79
CA VAL A 17 -0.07 3.75 -4.05
C VAL A 17 0.58 4.76 -4.99
N PHE A 18 1.00 5.93 -4.49
CA PHE A 18 1.59 6.99 -5.31
C PHE A 18 2.93 6.58 -5.93
N VAL A 19 3.83 5.99 -5.14
CA VAL A 19 5.19 5.69 -5.59
C VAL A 19 5.19 4.65 -6.72
N PRO A 20 4.49 3.50 -6.60
CA PRO A 20 4.42 2.53 -7.71
C PRO A 20 3.72 3.10 -8.94
N GLY A 21 2.70 3.94 -8.76
CA GLY A 21 2.00 4.62 -9.86
C GLY A 21 2.92 5.54 -10.66
N LEU A 22 3.75 6.34 -9.96
CA LEU A 22 4.70 7.25 -10.58
C LEU A 22 5.82 6.49 -11.31
N LEU A 23 6.30 5.39 -10.72
CA LEU A 23 7.29 4.51 -11.36
C LEU A 23 6.74 3.86 -12.63
N ASN A 24 5.49 3.39 -12.61
CA ASN A 24 4.83 2.85 -13.79
C ASN A 24 4.71 3.89 -14.90
N TYR A 25 4.30 5.12 -14.56
CA TYR A 25 4.24 6.21 -15.52
C TYR A 25 5.62 6.46 -16.15
N ALA A 26 6.66 6.63 -15.34
CA ALA A 26 8.01 6.86 -15.83
C ALA A 26 8.50 5.72 -16.74
N LEU A 27 8.32 4.46 -16.33
CA LEU A 27 8.74 3.29 -17.11
C LEU A 27 7.95 3.16 -18.42
N THR A 28 6.67 3.48 -18.40
CA THR A 28 5.82 3.50 -19.59
C THR A 28 6.27 4.58 -20.57
N THR A 29 6.57 5.79 -20.08
CA THR A 29 7.10 6.89 -20.92
C THR A 29 8.48 6.55 -21.52
N LEU A 30 9.27 5.71 -20.85
CA LEU A 30 10.55 5.21 -21.36
C LEU A 30 10.42 4.04 -22.35
N GLY A 31 9.19 3.60 -22.67
CA GLY A 31 8.94 2.51 -23.62
C GLY A 31 8.89 1.12 -22.99
N TYR A 32 8.83 1.02 -21.66
CA TYR A 32 8.76 -0.24 -20.92
C TYR A 32 7.40 -0.45 -20.20
N PRO A 33 6.27 -0.50 -20.92
CA PRO A 33 4.93 -0.56 -20.30
C PRO A 33 4.70 -1.83 -19.48
N ALA A 34 5.23 -2.98 -19.92
CA ALA A 34 5.10 -4.24 -19.21
C ALA A 34 5.86 -4.22 -17.88
N LEU A 35 7.08 -3.66 -17.86
CA LEU A 35 7.88 -3.50 -16.66
C LEU A 35 7.23 -2.49 -15.70
N GLY A 36 6.72 -1.38 -16.21
CA GLY A 36 5.94 -0.42 -15.43
C GLY A 36 4.77 -1.07 -14.72
N THR A 37 4.00 -1.88 -15.45
CA THR A 37 2.86 -2.61 -14.89
C THR A 37 3.31 -3.60 -13.81
N ALA A 38 4.39 -4.34 -14.04
CA ALA A 38 4.93 -5.27 -13.05
C ALA A 38 5.37 -4.56 -11.76
N VAL A 39 6.03 -3.40 -11.88
CA VAL A 39 6.42 -2.56 -10.73
C VAL A 39 5.19 -2.03 -9.99
N TRP A 40 4.16 -1.61 -10.71
CA TRP A 40 2.92 -1.15 -10.10
C TRP A 40 2.21 -2.25 -9.31
N VAL A 41 2.00 -3.42 -9.93
CA VAL A 41 1.32 -4.57 -9.29
C VAL A 41 2.10 -5.04 -8.06
N SER A 42 3.42 -5.21 -8.19
CA SER A 42 4.27 -5.65 -7.07
C SER A 42 4.27 -4.63 -5.94
N GLY A 43 4.44 -3.34 -6.24
CA GLY A 43 4.40 -2.28 -5.24
C GLY A 43 3.05 -2.21 -4.52
N TYR A 44 1.94 -2.33 -5.26
CA TYR A 44 0.60 -2.36 -4.69
C TYR A 44 0.39 -3.59 -3.79
N LEU A 45 0.81 -4.78 -4.24
CA LEU A 45 0.74 -6.01 -3.45
C LEU A 45 1.56 -5.88 -2.16
N THR A 46 2.78 -5.33 -2.24
CA THR A 46 3.60 -5.05 -1.05
C THR A 46 2.89 -4.10 -0.09
N ALA A 47 2.29 -3.01 -0.59
CA ALA A 47 1.56 -2.07 0.24
C ALA A 47 0.38 -2.75 0.96
N VAL A 48 -0.39 -3.58 0.26
CA VAL A 48 -1.50 -4.36 0.84
C VAL A 48 -0.99 -5.29 1.94
N LEU A 49 0.08 -6.04 1.70
CA LEU A 49 0.63 -6.98 2.68
C LEU A 49 1.19 -6.27 3.93
N VAL A 50 1.87 -5.14 3.75
CA VAL A 50 2.39 -4.33 4.86
C VAL A 50 1.23 -3.77 5.68
N ILE A 51 0.21 -3.22 5.01
CA ILE A 51 -0.98 -2.68 5.68
C ILE A 51 -1.68 -3.78 6.48
N TRP A 52 -1.86 -4.93 5.85
CA TRP A 52 -2.48 -6.08 6.49
C TRP A 52 -1.68 -6.53 7.72
N TYR A 53 -0.37 -6.73 7.59
CA TYR A 53 0.44 -7.28 8.66
C TYR A 53 0.56 -6.34 9.87
N VAL A 54 0.71 -5.03 9.63
CA VAL A 54 0.97 -4.05 10.68
C VAL A 54 -0.31 -3.54 11.33
N TRP A 55 -1.38 -3.31 10.56
CA TRP A 55 -2.59 -2.68 11.08
C TRP A 55 -3.80 -3.58 11.13
N LEU A 56 -3.99 -4.55 10.22
CA LEU A 56 -5.19 -5.40 10.21
C LEU A 56 -5.02 -6.69 11.02
N ARG A 57 -3.93 -7.43 10.81
CA ARG A 57 -3.62 -8.71 11.48
C ARG A 57 -3.59 -8.64 13.01
N PRO A 58 -3.13 -7.55 13.66
CA PRO A 58 -3.17 -7.45 15.11
C PRO A 58 -4.53 -6.97 15.65
N LEU A 59 -5.50 -6.63 14.79
CA LEU A 59 -6.85 -6.34 15.26
C LEU A 59 -7.51 -7.64 15.69
N ASP A 60 -7.90 -7.68 16.95
CA ASP A 60 -8.73 -8.76 17.47
C ASP A 60 -10.16 -8.55 16.97
N LEU A 61 -10.51 -9.24 15.89
CA LEU A 61 -11.83 -9.21 15.27
C LEU A 61 -12.82 -10.11 16.02
N GLN A 62 -12.74 -10.16 17.35
CA GLN A 62 -13.79 -10.75 18.16
C GLN A 62 -15.05 -9.90 17.98
N GLY A 63 -16.07 -10.49 17.37
CA GLY A 63 -17.39 -9.86 17.30
C GLY A 63 -17.85 -9.51 18.70
N ALA A 64 -18.53 -8.38 18.86
CA ALA A 64 -19.15 -8.03 20.13
C ALA A 64 -20.00 -9.22 20.59
N ALA A 65 -19.54 -9.93 21.63
CA ALA A 65 -20.35 -10.93 22.28
C ALA A 65 -21.56 -10.19 22.84
N GLY A 66 -22.71 -10.42 22.21
CA GLY A 66 -24.00 -9.95 22.70
C GLY A 66 -24.35 -10.62 24.02
#